data_AF-A0A925WLI3-F1
#
_entry.id   AF-A0A925WLI3-F1
#
_cell.length_a   1.000
_cell.length_b   1.000
_cell.length_c   1.000
_cell.angle_alpha   90.00
_cell.angle_beta   90.00
_cell.angle_gamma   90.00
#
_symmetry.space_group_name_H-M   'P 1'
#
loop_
_entity.id
_entity.type
_entity.pdbx_description
1 polymer ?
#
loop_
_entity_poly.entity_id
_entity_poly.type
_entity_poly.pdbx_seq_one_letter_code
_entity_poly.pdbx_strand_id
1 'polypeptide(L)' 'QTLAPNARLGSLGNTGNSEGPHLHLEVRASLNPNDTNWAGMFKNLQDPILLFRR' A
#
# COMPACT_ATOMS: atom_id res chain seq x y z
N GLN A 1 -10.07 6.00 8.40
CA GLN A 1 -10.25 7.18 7.53
C GLN A 1 -10.89 6.71 6.24
N THR A 2 -11.93 7.38 5.75
CA THR A 2 -12.60 7.04 4.48
C THR A 2 -12.29 8.13 3.46
N LEU A 3 -11.78 7.75 2.29
CA LEU A 3 -11.43 8.66 1.20
C LEU A 3 -12.33 8.35 -0.01
N ALA A 4 -12.71 9.37 -0.78
CA ALA A 4 -13.45 9.17 -2.02
C ALA A 4 -12.55 8.49 -3.08
N PRO A 5 -13.11 7.70 -4.01
CA PRO A 5 -12.35 7.17 -5.14
C PRO A 5 -11.63 8.30 -5.89
N ASN A 6 -10.38 8.07 -6.29
CA ASN A 6 -9.52 9.03 -7.01
C ASN A 6 -9.24 10.36 -6.29
N ALA A 7 -9.52 10.47 -4.98
CA ALA A 7 -9.12 11.63 -4.21
C ALA A 7 -7.60 11.83 -4.27
N ARG A 8 -7.15 13.03 -4.62
CA ARG A 8 -5.72 13.37 -4.67
C ARG A 8 -5.15 13.40 -3.26
N LEU A 9 -4.16 12.54 -3.00
CA LEU A 9 -3.51 12.45 -1.68
C LEU A 9 -2.18 13.22 -1.60
N GLY A 10 -1.57 13.56 -2.75
CA GLY A 10 -0.28 14.25 -2.79
C GLY A 10 0.27 14.41 -4.19
N SER A 11 1.59 14.55 -4.26
CA SER A 11 2.39 14.61 -5.48
C SER A 11 3.57 13.65 -5.36
N LEU A 12 4.08 13.13 -6.48
CA LEU A 12 5.29 12.30 -6.50
C LEU A 12 6.50 13.09 -6.04
N GLY A 13 7.49 12.38 -5.49
CA GLY A 13 8.73 12.98 -4.99
C GLY A 13 9.89 11.99 -5.04
N ASN A 14 11.02 12.42 -4.49
CA ASN A 14 12.24 11.63 -4.36
C ASN A 14 12.88 11.81 -2.98
N THR A 15 12.06 11.98 -1.94
CA THR A 15 12.52 12.15 -0.55
C THR A 15 12.74 10.79 0.12
N GLY A 16 13.70 10.68 1.04
CA GLY A 16 14.01 9.42 1.74
C GLY A 16 15.10 8.60 1.03
N ASN A 17 15.10 7.28 1.22
CA ASN A 17 16.04 6.38 0.54
C ASN A 17 15.50 6.04 -0.86
N SER A 18 15.78 6.91 -1.83
CA SER A 18 15.30 6.78 -3.21
C SER A 18 16.31 7.36 -4.18
N GLU A 19 16.57 6.65 -5.29
CA GLU A 19 17.56 7.04 -6.30
C GLU A 19 16.96 7.85 -7.46
N GLY A 20 15.63 7.91 -7.57
CA GLY A 20 14.93 8.70 -8.59
C GLY A 20 13.43 8.83 -8.32
N PRO A 21 12.72 9.78 -8.98
CA PRO A 21 11.31 10.01 -8.74
C PRO A 21 10.44 8.80 -9.09
N HIS A 22 9.73 8.26 -8.12
CA HIS A 22 8.80 7.14 -8.30
C HIS A 22 7.73 7.11 -7.21
N LEU A 23 6.77 6.19 -7.33
CA LEU A 23 5.78 5.89 -6.29
C LEU A 23 6.09 4.52 -5.68
N HIS A 24 6.29 4.48 -4.37
CA HIS A 24 6.27 3.24 -3.62
C HIS A 24 4.82 2.92 -3.22
N LEU A 25 4.21 1.92 -3.88
CA LEU A 25 2.87 1.44 -3.54
C LEU A 25 2.97 0.11 -2.79
N GLU A 26 2.50 0.09 -1.55
CA GLU A 26 2.42 -1.11 -0.73
C GLU A 26 0.97 -1.34 -0.30
N VAL A 27 0.44 -2.54 -0.57
CA VAL A 27 -0.92 -2.93 -0.16
C VAL A 27 -0.81 -3.94 0.97
N ARG A 28 -1.43 -3.61 2.10
CA ARG A 28 -1.45 -4.45 3.30
C ARG A 28 -2.88 -4.83 3.58
N ALA A 29 -3.22 -6.08 3.30
CA ALA A 29 -4.52 -6.66 3.59
C ALA A 29 -4.29 -8.04 4.21
N SER A 30 -4.98 -8.33 5.31
CA SER A 30 -5.00 -9.68 5.87
C SER A 30 -6.36 -10.32 5.67
N LEU A 31 -6.35 -11.61 5.36
CA LEU A 31 -7.53 -12.46 5.35
C LEU A 31 -7.81 -13.03 6.74
N ASN A 32 -6.87 -12.90 7.68
CA ASN A 32 -7.03 -13.30 9.07
C ASN A 32 -7.51 -12.10 9.90
N PRO A 33 -8.73 -12.13 10.44
CA PRO A 33 -9.27 -11.02 11.23
C PRO A 33 -8.50 -10.78 12.54
N ASN A 34 -7.63 -11.72 12.96
CA ASN A 34 -6.81 -11.57 14.16
C ASN A 34 -5.51 -10.78 13.92
N ASP A 35 -5.15 -10.50 12.66
CA ASP A 35 -3.98 -9.68 12.36
C ASP A 35 -4.35 -8.20 12.57
N THR A 36 -4.12 -7.70 13.77
CA THR A 36 -4.51 -6.33 14.18
C THR A 36 -3.39 -5.30 14.00
N ASN A 37 -2.19 -5.74 13.64
CA ASN A 37 -1.01 -4.88 13.49
C ASN A 37 -0.20 -5.26 12.26
N TRP A 38 0.59 -4.28 11.77
CA TRP A 38 1.40 -4.43 10.56
C TRP A 38 2.36 -5.63 10.61
N ALA A 39 3.04 -5.85 11.75
CA ALA A 39 4.00 -6.94 11.88
C ALA A 39 3.33 -8.31 11.76
N GLY A 40 2.10 -8.46 12.29
CA GLY A 40 1.28 -9.65 12.12
C GLY A 40 0.87 -9.89 10.67
N MET A 41 0.60 -8.83 9.91
CA MET A 41 0.22 -8.92 8.49
C MET A 41 1.39 -9.23 7.55
N PHE A 42 2.64 -9.06 7.98
CA PHE A 42 3.84 -9.21 7.13
C PHE A 42 3.96 -10.58 6.47
N LYS A 43 3.50 -11.64 7.14
CA LYS A 43 3.53 -13.02 6.60
C LYS A 43 2.54 -13.25 5.47
N ASN A 44 1.53 -12.38 5.35
CA ASN A 44 0.38 -12.54 4.46
C ASN A 44 0.24 -11.36 3.49
N LEU A 45 1.36 -10.66 3.20
CA LEU A 45 1.36 -9.54 2.26
C LEU A 45 0.80 -9.98 0.91
N GLN A 46 -0.11 -9.17 0.39
CA GLN A 46 -0.76 -9.40 -0.89
C GLN A 46 0.01 -8.69 -1.99
N ASP A 47 0.16 -9.35 -3.13
CA ASP A 47 0.77 -8.72 -4.30
C ASP A 47 -0.13 -7.59 -4.81
N PRO A 48 0.36 -6.33 -4.89
CA PRO A 48 -0.41 -5.20 -5.40
C PRO A 48 -1.00 -5.43 -6.79
N ILE A 49 -0.50 -6.40 -7.57
CA ILE A 49 -1.07 -6.79 -8.87
C ILE A 49 -2.56 -7.14 -8.78
N LEU A 50 -3.04 -7.58 -7.62
CA LEU A 50 -4.46 -7.83 -7.36
C LEU A 50 -5.33 -6.59 -7.63
N LEU A 51 -4.81 -5.38 -7.43
CA LEU A 51 -5.52 -4.12 -7.73
C LEU A 51 -5.65 -3.85 -9.24
N PHE A 52 -4.86 -4.53 -10.07
CA PHE A 52 -4.82 -4.35 -11.52
C PHE A 52 -5.35 -5.56 -12.28
N ARG A 53 -5.74 -6.63 -11.57
CA ARG A 53 -6.46 -7.77 -12.18
C ARG A 53 -7.86 -7.29 -12.57
N ARG A 54 -8.19 -7.48 -13.85
CA ARG A 54 -9.48 -7.15 -14.45
C ARG A 54 -10.41 -8.35 -14.41
#